data_AF-A0A918MV12-F1
#
_entry.id   AF-A0A918MV12-F1
#
_cell.length_a   1.000
_cell.length_b   1.000
_cell.length_c   1.000
_cell.angle_alpha   90.00
_cell.angle_beta   90.00
_cell.angle_gamma   90.00
#
_symmetry.space_group_name_H-M   'P 1'
#
loop_
_entity.id
_entity.type
_entity.pdbx_description
1 polymer ?
#
loop_
_entity_poly.entity_id
_entity_poly.type
_entity_poly.pdbx_seq_one_letter_code
_entity_poly.pdbx_strand_id
1 'polypeptide(L)' 'MVAGTKEKIMVIEVGDEQHLVGITPNHISHLSKLETHLKSKQSPPGSGGGADQFKQKLVQAMAGKMNPAVKQENKHD' A
#
# COMPACT_ATOMS: atom_id res chain seq x y z
N MET A 1 2.71 6.64 35.23
CA MET A 1 2.26 7.47 34.10
C MET A 1 1.76 6.52 33.01
N VAL A 2 0.46 6.45 32.77
CA VAL A 2 -0.06 5.70 31.60
C VAL A 2 0.27 6.54 30.38
N ALA A 3 1.34 6.18 29.69
CA ALA A 3 1.64 6.72 28.37
C ALA A 3 0.40 6.48 27.49
N GLY A 4 -0.14 7.56 26.91
CA GLY A 4 -1.39 7.53 26.15
C GLY A 4 -1.44 6.33 25.20
N THR A 5 -2.53 5.58 25.30
CA THR A 5 -2.75 4.39 24.50
C THR A 5 -2.71 4.81 23.02
N LYS A 6 -1.82 4.22 22.23
CA LYS A 6 -1.75 4.51 20.79
C LYS A 6 -3.04 4.04 20.14
N GLU A 7 -3.97 4.97 19.96
CA GLU A 7 -5.21 4.73 19.25
C GLU A 7 -4.98 4.82 17.74
N LYS A 8 -5.55 3.88 17.00
CA LYS A 8 -5.56 3.87 15.54
C LYS A 8 -6.99 4.04 15.06
N ILE A 9 -7.19 4.88 14.05
CA ILE A 9 -8.48 5.04 13.39
C ILE A 9 -8.48 4.20 12.12
N MET A 10 -9.53 3.40 11.93
CA MET A 10 -9.72 2.57 10.75
C MET A 10 -11.14 2.73 10.21
N VAL A 11 -11.30 2.49 8.91
CA VAL A 11 -12.61 2.39 8.26
C VAL A 11 -12.79 0.95 7.83
N ILE A 12 -13.94 0.37 8.18
CA ILE A 12 -14.35 -0.96 7.74
C ILE A 12 -15.61 -0.85 6.90
N GLU A 13 -15.73 -1.72 5.91
CA GLU A 13 -16.91 -1.81 5.03
C GLU A 13 -17.64 -3.11 5.32
N VAL A 14 -18.94 -3.01 5.62
CA VAL A 14 -19.79 -4.15 5.99
C VAL A 14 -21.07 -4.05 5.15
N GLY A 15 -21.21 -4.96 4.18
CA GLY A 15 -22.24 -4.81 3.15
C GLY A 15 -22.03 -3.52 2.37
N ASP A 16 -23.05 -2.69 2.30
CA ASP A 16 -23.02 -1.39 1.63
C ASP A 16 -22.84 -0.22 2.63
N GLU A 17 -22.29 -0.47 3.82
CA GLU A 17 -22.07 0.55 4.84
C GLU A 17 -20.58 0.69 5.20
N GLN A 18 -20.12 1.92 5.41
CA GLN A 18 -18.79 2.19 5.94
C GLN A 18 -18.85 2.69 7.39
N HIS A 19 -18.05 2.08 8.26
CA HIS A 19 -17.97 2.45 9.68
C HIS A 19 -16.55 2.87 10.06
N LEU A 20 -16.46 4.00 10.75
CA LEU A 20 -15.24 4.48 11.40
C LEU A 20 -15.12 3.83 12.77
N VAL A 21 -13.97 3.20 13.02
CA VAL A 21 -13.68 2.54 14.29
C VAL A 21 -12.35 3.03 14.87
N GLY A 22 -12.35 3.26 16.18
CA GLY A 22 -11.17 3.54 16.98
C GLY A 22 -10.66 2.24 17.59
N ILE A 23 -9.38 1.93 17.39
CA ILE A 23 -8.77 0.69 17.83
C ILE A 23 -7.64 1.01 18.80
N THR A 24 -7.73 0.43 19.98
CA THR A 24 -6.64 0.29 20.94
C THR A 24 -6.26 -1.18 21.04
N PRO A 25 -5.14 -1.54 21.70
CA PRO A 25 -4.74 -2.94 21.83
C PRO A 25 -5.80 -3.86 22.45
N ASN A 26 -6.65 -3.32 23.33
CA ASN A 26 -7.57 -4.12 24.13
C ASN A 26 -9.05 -3.83 23.82
N HIS A 27 -9.35 -2.82 23.01
CA HIS A 27 -10.71 -2.36 22.79
C HIS A 27 -10.90 -1.74 21.40
N ILE A 28 -12.06 -2.01 20.81
CA ILE A 28 -12.52 -1.42 19.56
C ILE A 28 -13.77 -0.61 19.87
N SER A 29 -13.72 0.68 19.57
CA SER A 29 -14.85 1.60 19.68
C SER A 29 -15.44 1.86 18.30
N HIS A 30 -16.76 1.78 18.18
CA HIS A 30 -17.47 2.36 17.05
C HIS A 30 -17.52 3.87 17.21
N LEU A 31 -17.11 4.62 16.18
CA LEU A 31 -17.05 6.08 16.24
C LEU A 31 -18.17 6.71 15.43
N SER A 32 -18.37 6.26 14.19
CA SER A 32 -19.43 6.76 13.33
C SER A 32 -19.69 5.82 12.15
N LYS A 33 -20.86 5.97 11.53
CA LYS A 33 -21.11 5.50 10.17
C LYS A 33 -20.82 6.65 9.21
N LEU A 34 -20.17 6.36 8.09
CA LEU A 34 -19.89 7.35 7.06
C LEU A 34 -21.08 7.43 6.11
N GLU A 35 -21.77 8.58 6.11
CA GLU A 35 -22.85 8.86 5.15
C GLU A 35 -22.32 8.99 3.72
N THR A 36 -21.11 9.53 3.56
CA THR A 36 -20.40 9.58 2.28
C THR A 36 -19.26 8.59 2.30
N HIS A 37 -19.33 7.56 1.47
CA HIS A 37 -18.29 6.54 1.40
C HIS A 37 -16.97 7.15 0.92
N LEU A 38 -15.89 6.78 1.60
CA LEU A 38 -14.56 7.09 1.13
C LEU A 38 -14.34 6.35 -0.18
N LYS A 39 -13.92 7.08 -1.21
CA LYS A 39 -13.42 6.47 -2.43
C LYS A 39 -12.22 5.63 -2.05
N SER A 40 -12.33 4.33 -2.21
CA SER A 40 -11.16 3.46 -2.22
C SER A 40 -10.14 4.11 -3.14
N LYS A 41 -8.89 4.24 -2.70
CA LYS A 41 -7.78 4.47 -3.63
C LYS A 41 -7.62 3.19 -4.45
N GLN A 42 -8.63 2.85 -5.26
CA GLN A 42 -8.39 2.19 -6.51
C GLN A 42 -7.50 3.19 -7.25
N SER A 43 -6.21 2.89 -7.24
CA SER A 43 -5.25 3.47 -8.18
C SER A 43 -5.99 3.67 -9.52
N PRO A 44 -6.07 4.90 -10.05
CA PRO A 44 -6.72 5.17 -11.33
C PRO A 44 -6.45 4.07 -12.36
N PRO A 45 -7.42 3.66 -13.19
CA PRO A 45 -7.15 2.77 -14.31
C PRO A 45 -6.13 3.47 -15.23
N GLY A 46 -4.86 3.08 -15.12
CA GLY A 46 -3.73 3.73 -15.78
C GLY A 46 -2.59 4.18 -14.86
N SER A 47 -2.81 4.33 -13.55
CA SER A 47 -1.73 4.47 -12.57
C SER A 47 -1.51 3.12 -11.91
N GLY A 48 -0.62 2.32 -12.49
CA GLY A 48 -0.37 0.95 -12.08
C GLY A 48 -0.36 0.77 -10.56
N GLY A 49 -1.31 -0.04 -10.06
CA GLY A 49 -1.37 -0.42 -8.66
C GLY A 49 -0.05 -1.08 -8.25
N GLY A 50 0.15 -1.30 -6.94
CA GLY A 50 1.39 -1.91 -6.43
C GLY A 50 1.82 -3.19 -7.18
N ALA A 51 0.88 -3.92 -7.78
CA ALA A 51 1.14 -5.07 -8.66
C ALA A 51 1.85 -4.71 -9.97
N ASP A 52 1.50 -3.62 -10.65
CA ASP A 52 2.13 -3.20 -11.91
C ASP A 52 3.51 -2.59 -11.66
N GLN A 53 3.64 -1.80 -10.59
CA GLN A 53 4.95 -1.32 -10.13
C GLN A 53 5.87 -2.46 -9.68
N PHE A 54 5.30 -3.49 -9.03
CA PHE A 54 6.03 -4.69 -8.66
C PHE A 54 6.48 -5.49 -9.88
N LYS A 55 5.59 -5.69 -10.87
CA LYS A 55 5.94 -6.34 -12.14
C LYS A 55 7.06 -5.59 -12.86
N GLN A 56 7.00 -4.25 -12.93
CA GLN A 56 8.04 -3.44 -13.55
C GLN A 56 9.39 -3.58 -12.82
N LYS A 57 9.41 -3.51 -11.48
CA LYS A 57 10.62 -3.72 -10.68
C LYS A 57 11.18 -5.14 -10.82
N LEU A 58 10.31 -6.14 -10.89
CA LEU A 58 10.70 -7.54 -11.08
C LEU A 58 11.36 -7.74 -12.45
N VAL A 59 10.76 -7.20 -13.52
CA VAL A 59 11.33 -7.25 -14.88
C VAL A 59 12.69 -6.54 -14.92
N GLN A 60 12.82 -5.37 -14.30
CA GLN A 60 14.09 -4.64 -14.23
C GLN A 60 15.18 -5.43 -13.48
N ALA A 61 14.82 -6.10 -12.38
CA ALA A 61 15.74 -6.92 -11.60
C ALA A 61 16.18 -8.20 -12.34
N MET A 62 15.31 -8.76 -13.19
CA MET A 62 15.63 -9.94 -14.03
C MET A 62 16.47 -9.56 -15.26
N ALA A 63 16.19 -8.41 -15.88
CA ALA A 63 16.95 -7.91 -17.02
C ALA A 63 18.43 -7.63 -16.66
N GLY A 64 18.69 -7.12 -15.45
CA GLY A 64 20.06 -6.93 -14.95
C GLY A 64 20.83 -8.21 -14.66
N LYS A 65 20.15 -9.36 -14.50
CA LYS A 65 20.77 -10.66 -14.18
C LYS A 65 20.99 -11.54 -15.41
N MET A 66 20.31 -11.27 -16.54
CA MET A 66 20.37 -12.11 -17.74
C MET A 66 21.30 -11.60 -18.85
N ASN A 67 21.96 -10.45 -18.70
CA ASN A 67 22.86 -9.92 -19.73
C ASN A 67 24.35 -9.99 -19.32
N PRO A 68 25.06 -11.11 -19.59
CA PRO A 68 26.50 -11.23 -19.30
C PRO A 68 27.41 -10.35 -20.20
N ALA A 69 26.86 -9.59 -21.15
CA ALA A 69 27.63 -8.76 -22.10
C ALA A 69 28.02 -7.35 -21.60
N VAL A 70 27.48 -6.87 -20.47
CA VAL A 70 27.76 -5.49 -20.00
C VAL A 70 29.08 -5.37 -19.20
N LYS A 71 29.86 -6.46 -19.06
CA LYS A 71 31.14 -6.44 -18.31
C LYS A 71 32.38 -6.12 -19.16
N GLN A 72 32.26 -5.85 -20.47
CA GLN A 72 33.44 -5.63 -21.34
C GLN A 72 33.62 -4.23 -21.94
N GLU A 73 32.68 -3.29 -21.79
CA GLU A 73 32.78 -1.96 -22.44
C GLU A 73 33.21 -0.81 -21.52
N ASN A 74 34.05 -1.07 -20.51
CA ASN A 74 34.77 -0.02 -19.77
C ASN A 74 36.27 -0.34 -19.68
N LYS A 75 36.91 -0.48 -20.85
CA LYS A 75 38.34 -0.19 -21.04
C LYS A 75 38.50 0.55 -22.36
N HIS A 76 38.55 1.88 -22.28
CA HIS A 76 39.08 2.74 -23.32
C HIS A 76 40.12 3.67 -22.67
N ASP A 77 41.34 3.59 -23.21
CA ASP A 77 42.58 4.35 -23.00
C ASP A 77 43.08 4.66 -21.57
#